data_AF-A0A9R1SSX4-F1
#
_entry.id   AF-A0A9R1SSX4-F1
#
_cell.length_a   1.000
_cell.length_b   1.000
_cell.length_c   1.000
_cell.angle_alpha   90.00
_cell.angle_beta   90.00
_cell.angle_gamma   90.00
#
_symmetry.space_group_name_H-M   'P 1'
#
loop_
_entity.id
_entity.type
_entity.pdbx_description
1 polymer ?
#
loop_
_entity_poly.entity_id
_entity_poly.type
_entity_poly.pdbx_seq_one_letter_code
_entity_poly.pdbx_strand_id
1 'polypeptide(L)'
;MAYATVSCDADDDVPELSDSDEEQWQSMEEGSECITVLCLLCDSRTFTSVSETVQHCKKDHGVDIPGLVQKHRLDDYGYIKMINYIRTTKCSAESLELASNGPLPWDSDQYMKPALPDDPLLQIDVEELIEDADVTMSPAAGDQVPLLLQRARQAEDRAQRAEEALARAMDDLHKLKLLAQGLVLNADTSRGPSRSGAIAELREEEDEAYFSSYGHYSIHEEMLKDKVRTESYRDFMYHNMDVFKDKVVLDVGCGTGILSMFAAKAGARKVIAVDQSEIIYQAMDIVRSNKLEETITLIKGRIEEIDLPVEKVDIIISEWMGYFLLFESMLDSVLYARDRYLADDGLVYPDRCNISLAAVGDTQKHSDRIAFWDDVYGFEMRCMKKAVIPEAVVEVLKPETVISEPAVIKTIDCGTVTVSELEFTADFSLKITACTFCTAIVGYFDIFFDKNCGNKVMFSTAPGCTKTHWKQTVFLLESPIPVKTGEELPGQITVHKNRKDPRALLITLDVAGRKQTYSLQ
;
A
#
# COMPACT_ATOMS: atom_id res chain seq x y z
N MET A 1 -55.16 -28.02 -21.85
CA MET A 1 -55.10 -26.63 -21.36
C MET A 1 -53.88 -26.55 -20.46
N ALA A 2 -52.90 -25.80 -20.93
CA ALA A 2 -51.63 -25.54 -20.25
C ALA A 2 -51.83 -24.60 -19.07
N TYR A 3 -51.02 -24.76 -18.01
CA TYR A 3 -50.32 -23.65 -17.35
C TYR A 3 -49.05 -24.22 -16.70
N ALA A 4 -47.92 -23.74 -17.17
CA ALA A 4 -46.57 -23.94 -16.63
C ALA A 4 -46.20 -22.73 -15.75
N THR A 5 -45.46 -22.97 -14.67
CA THR A 5 -44.70 -22.00 -13.86
C THR A 5 -43.50 -22.78 -13.29
N VAL A 6 -42.36 -22.81 -14.00
CA VAL A 6 -41.19 -21.88 -13.96
C VAL A 6 -40.44 -21.96 -12.63
N SER A 7 -39.29 -22.66 -12.68
CA SER A 7 -38.19 -22.64 -11.73
C SER A 7 -37.40 -21.33 -11.88
N CYS A 8 -36.83 -20.85 -10.76
CA CYS A 8 -35.86 -19.77 -10.74
C CYS A 8 -34.49 -20.37 -10.39
N ASP A 9 -33.76 -20.76 -11.42
CA ASP A 9 -32.30 -20.87 -11.37
C ASP A 9 -31.74 -19.46 -11.66
N ALA A 10 -30.87 -18.98 -10.77
CA ALA A 10 -30.08 -17.77 -10.98
C ALA A 10 -28.61 -18.21 -10.98
N ASP A 11 -28.16 -18.59 -12.18
CA ASP A 11 -26.74 -18.68 -12.53
C ASP A 11 -26.23 -17.24 -12.72
N ASP A 12 -25.40 -16.77 -11.78
CA ASP A 12 -24.48 -15.64 -12.02
C ASP A 12 -23.13 -16.23 -12.45
N ASP A 13 -23.04 -16.56 -13.74
CA ASP A 13 -21.78 -16.84 -14.44
C ASP A 13 -20.99 -15.53 -14.58
N VAL A 14 -19.95 -15.38 -13.76
CA VAL A 14 -18.87 -14.41 -14.00
C VAL A 14 -17.81 -15.14 -14.83
N PRO A 15 -17.45 -14.68 -16.04
CA PRO A 15 -16.45 -15.38 -16.85
C PRO A 15 -15.07 -15.27 -16.22
N GLU A 16 -14.41 -16.43 -16.05
CA GLU A 16 -13.00 -16.57 -15.69
C GLU A 16 -12.12 -15.87 -16.73
N LEU A 17 -11.27 -14.96 -16.26
CA LEU A 17 -10.13 -14.47 -17.03
C LEU A 17 -9.04 -15.55 -16.96
N SER A 18 -8.87 -16.30 -18.05
CA SER A 18 -7.76 -17.21 -18.22
C SER A 18 -6.46 -16.42 -18.46
N ASP A 19 -5.57 -16.42 -17.47
CA ASP A 19 -4.16 -16.02 -17.62
C ASP A 19 -3.38 -17.11 -18.38
N SER A 20 -3.70 -17.28 -19.66
CA SER A 20 -2.79 -17.92 -20.60
C SER A 20 -2.62 -16.99 -21.79
N ASP A 21 -1.52 -16.24 -21.82
CA ASP A 21 -0.77 -15.88 -23.03
C ASP A 21 0.52 -15.10 -22.69
N GLU A 22 1.27 -15.51 -21.66
CA GLU A 22 2.69 -15.16 -21.54
C GLU A 22 3.55 -16.27 -22.15
N GLU A 23 3.60 -16.35 -23.48
CA GLU A 23 4.80 -16.75 -24.27
C GLU A 23 4.45 -16.85 -25.77
N GLN A 24 4.11 -15.73 -26.40
CA GLN A 24 4.29 -15.60 -27.85
C GLN A 24 4.56 -14.15 -28.27
N TRP A 25 5.74 -13.61 -27.91
CA TRP A 25 6.33 -12.50 -28.66
C TRP A 25 6.82 -13.00 -30.02
N GLN A 26 5.90 -13.45 -30.86
CA GLN A 26 6.12 -13.50 -32.31
C GLN A 26 5.77 -12.11 -32.83
N SER A 27 6.72 -11.52 -33.55
CA SER A 27 6.55 -10.28 -34.30
C SER A 27 5.24 -10.28 -35.08
N MET A 28 4.22 -9.56 -34.58
CA MET A 28 3.05 -9.25 -35.38
C MET A 28 3.48 -8.22 -36.43
N GLU A 29 3.67 -8.72 -37.64
CA GLU A 29 3.54 -7.93 -38.86
C GLU A 29 2.22 -7.15 -38.82
N GLU A 30 2.23 -5.90 -39.29
CA GLU A 30 1.06 -5.03 -39.47
C GLU A 30 -0.07 -5.80 -40.20
N GLY A 31 -1.01 -6.34 -39.43
CA GLY A 31 -2.28 -6.86 -39.94
C GLY A 31 -3.38 -5.88 -39.61
N SER A 32 -3.91 -5.17 -40.61
CA SER A 32 -5.11 -4.34 -40.47
C SER A 32 -6.27 -5.19 -39.94
N GLU A 33 -6.59 -5.07 -38.64
CA GLU A 33 -7.88 -5.49 -38.13
C GLU A 33 -8.97 -4.64 -38.79
N CYS A 34 -9.93 -5.29 -39.44
CA CYS A 34 -10.99 -4.62 -40.16
C CYS A 34 -12.06 -4.15 -39.16
N ILE A 35 -11.88 -2.95 -38.58
CA ILE A 35 -12.84 -2.34 -37.65
C ILE A 35 -14.14 -2.06 -38.39
N THR A 36 -15.29 -2.50 -37.85
CA THR A 36 -16.60 -2.25 -38.44
C THR A 36 -17.36 -1.22 -37.60
N VAL A 37 -17.63 -0.04 -38.14
CA VAL A 37 -18.28 1.08 -37.45
C VAL A 37 -19.69 1.29 -37.99
N LEU A 38 -20.71 1.22 -37.13
CA LEU A 38 -22.10 1.45 -37.52
C LEU A 38 -22.43 2.94 -37.56
N CYS A 39 -23.05 3.39 -38.65
CA CYS A 39 -23.57 4.75 -38.79
C CYS A 39 -24.50 5.14 -37.62
N LEU A 40 -24.48 6.42 -37.23
CA LEU A 40 -25.34 6.93 -36.16
C LEU A 40 -26.82 7.05 -36.54
N LEU A 41 -27.12 7.17 -37.84
CA LEU A 41 -28.45 7.54 -38.34
C LEU A 41 -29.02 6.54 -39.35
N CYS A 42 -28.25 5.54 -39.76
CA CYS A 42 -28.75 4.41 -40.57
C CYS A 42 -28.97 3.17 -39.71
N ASP A 43 -30.03 2.42 -39.98
CA ASP A 43 -30.33 1.19 -39.23
C ASP A 43 -29.37 0.01 -39.55
N SER A 44 -28.63 0.05 -40.67
CA SER A 44 -27.83 -1.11 -41.13
C SER A 44 -26.57 -0.79 -41.94
N ARG A 45 -26.14 0.48 -42.03
CA ARG A 45 -24.91 0.83 -42.76
C ARG A 45 -23.69 0.82 -41.85
N THR A 46 -22.68 0.05 -42.24
CA THR A 46 -21.40 -0.06 -41.56
C THR A 46 -20.25 0.42 -42.45
N PHE A 47 -19.20 0.94 -41.84
CA PHE A 47 -17.99 1.44 -42.48
C PHE A 47 -16.75 0.79 -41.87
N THR A 48 -15.61 0.95 -42.53
CA THR A 48 -14.33 0.37 -42.09
C THR A 48 -13.52 1.30 -41.19
N SER A 49 -14.00 2.53 -40.97
CA SER A 49 -13.39 3.49 -40.06
C SER A 49 -14.40 4.47 -39.47
N VAL A 50 -14.01 5.07 -38.36
CA VAL A 50 -14.71 6.19 -37.72
C VAL A 50 -14.78 7.39 -38.68
N SER A 51 -13.67 7.74 -39.31
CA SER A 51 -13.58 8.90 -40.21
C SER A 51 -14.56 8.79 -41.39
N GLU A 52 -14.64 7.62 -42.01
CA GLU A 52 -15.65 7.34 -43.06
C GLU A 52 -17.08 7.46 -42.55
N THR A 53 -17.33 6.98 -41.33
CA THR A 53 -18.66 7.06 -40.69
C THR A 53 -19.07 8.52 -40.42
N VAL A 54 -18.13 9.33 -39.91
CA VAL A 54 -18.34 10.76 -39.64
C VAL A 54 -18.58 11.53 -40.95
N GLN A 55 -17.80 11.24 -41.99
CA GLN A 55 -17.99 11.82 -43.33
C GLN A 55 -19.35 11.45 -43.93
N HIS A 56 -19.78 10.20 -43.76
CA HIS A 56 -21.09 9.74 -44.20
C HIS A 56 -22.24 10.45 -43.46
N CYS A 57 -22.13 10.61 -42.14
CA CYS A 57 -23.09 11.39 -41.34
C CYS A 57 -23.21 12.83 -41.85
N LYS A 58 -22.09 13.46 -42.21
CA LYS A 58 -22.07 14.82 -42.77
C LYS A 58 -22.68 14.88 -44.16
N LYS A 59 -22.32 13.95 -45.05
CA LYS A 59 -22.70 14.00 -46.47
C LYS A 59 -24.14 13.55 -46.74
N ASP A 60 -24.54 12.43 -46.14
CA ASP A 60 -25.81 11.77 -46.46
C ASP A 60 -26.91 12.07 -45.44
N HIS A 61 -26.55 12.50 -44.22
CA HIS A 61 -27.49 12.89 -43.18
C HIS A 61 -27.44 14.37 -42.81
N GLY A 62 -26.46 15.13 -43.31
CA GLY A 62 -26.30 16.55 -43.00
C GLY A 62 -25.86 16.85 -41.57
N VAL A 63 -25.36 15.85 -40.83
CA VAL A 63 -24.96 16.00 -39.42
C VAL A 63 -23.45 16.10 -39.32
N ASP A 64 -22.95 17.31 -39.04
CA ASP A 64 -21.52 17.59 -38.88
C ASP A 64 -21.08 17.34 -37.43
N ILE A 65 -20.67 16.12 -37.12
CA ILE A 65 -20.32 15.69 -35.76
C ILE A 65 -19.18 16.54 -35.15
N PRO A 66 -18.03 16.77 -35.83
CA PRO A 66 -16.99 17.66 -35.32
C PRO A 66 -17.50 19.10 -35.13
N GLY A 67 -18.37 19.56 -36.04
CA GLY A 67 -19.02 20.86 -35.94
C GLY A 67 -19.91 20.99 -34.70
N LEU A 68 -20.66 19.94 -34.35
CA LEU A 68 -21.49 19.90 -33.12
C LEU A 68 -20.63 19.91 -31.85
N VAL A 69 -19.55 19.14 -31.83
CA VAL A 69 -18.58 19.12 -30.72
C VAL A 69 -18.00 20.51 -30.49
N GLN A 70 -17.51 21.17 -31.54
CA GLN A 70 -16.98 22.54 -31.45
C GLN A 70 -18.05 23.56 -31.06
N LYS A 71 -19.25 23.48 -31.66
CA LYS A 71 -20.36 24.41 -31.41
C LYS A 71 -20.83 24.36 -29.96
N HIS A 72 -20.88 23.16 -29.37
CA HIS A 72 -21.37 22.95 -28.01
C HIS A 72 -20.26 22.81 -26.95
N ARG A 73 -18.98 22.89 -27.35
CA ARG A 73 -17.79 22.76 -26.48
C ARG A 73 -17.84 21.48 -25.64
N LEU A 74 -18.10 20.36 -26.30
CA LEU A 74 -18.20 19.06 -25.64
C LEU A 74 -16.79 18.55 -25.29
N ASP A 75 -16.61 18.06 -24.07
CA ASP A 75 -15.50 17.22 -23.64
C ASP A 75 -15.80 15.74 -23.97
N ASP A 76 -14.88 14.82 -23.66
CA ASP A 76 -15.04 13.37 -23.92
C ASP A 76 -16.37 12.83 -23.39
N TYR A 77 -16.75 13.24 -22.18
CA TYR A 77 -18.00 12.84 -21.56
C TYR A 77 -19.22 13.42 -22.26
N GLY A 78 -19.18 14.70 -22.65
CA GLY A 78 -20.22 15.35 -23.43
C GLY A 78 -20.41 14.72 -24.81
N TYR A 79 -19.32 14.30 -25.46
CA TYR A 79 -19.34 13.59 -26.74
C TYR A 79 -19.98 12.20 -26.60
N ILE A 80 -19.58 11.41 -25.61
CA ILE A 80 -20.16 10.09 -25.31
C ILE A 80 -21.68 10.21 -25.08
N LYS A 81 -22.10 11.17 -24.26
CA LYS A 81 -23.52 11.43 -24.00
C LYS A 81 -24.29 11.78 -25.28
N MET A 82 -23.71 12.58 -26.16
CA MET A 82 -24.31 12.95 -27.46
C MET A 82 -24.47 11.73 -28.38
N ILE A 83 -23.43 10.91 -28.54
CA ILE A 83 -23.47 9.70 -29.38
C ILE A 83 -24.54 8.72 -28.87
N ASN A 84 -24.57 8.46 -27.55
CA ASN A 84 -25.57 7.58 -26.94
C ASN A 84 -26.99 8.13 -27.04
N TYR A 85 -27.16 9.45 -26.92
CA TYR A 85 -28.46 10.10 -27.15
C TYR A 85 -28.97 9.86 -28.57
N ILE A 86 -28.12 10.07 -29.59
CA ILE A 86 -28.49 9.88 -31.00
C ILE A 86 -28.92 8.43 -31.24
N ARG A 87 -28.14 7.47 -30.75
CA ARG A 87 -28.46 6.04 -30.91
C ARG A 87 -29.73 5.61 -30.18
N THR A 88 -29.93 6.09 -28.95
CA THR A 88 -31.07 5.70 -28.10
C THR A 88 -32.38 6.32 -28.60
N THR A 89 -32.35 7.59 -29.00
CA THR A 89 -33.56 8.32 -29.39
C THR A 89 -33.89 8.21 -30.88
N LYS A 90 -32.93 7.75 -31.71
CA LYS A 90 -33.03 7.74 -33.18
C LYS A 90 -33.54 9.08 -33.72
N CYS A 91 -33.04 10.18 -33.14
CA CYS A 91 -33.50 11.52 -33.48
C CYS A 91 -33.18 11.87 -34.93
N SER A 92 -34.02 12.69 -35.57
CA SER A 92 -33.74 13.19 -36.92
C SER A 92 -32.59 14.21 -36.91
N ALA A 93 -31.88 14.33 -38.04
CA ALA A 93 -30.82 15.33 -38.23
C ALA A 93 -31.29 16.77 -37.91
N GLU A 94 -32.53 17.11 -38.30
CA GLU A 94 -33.16 18.41 -38.01
C GLU A 94 -33.31 18.68 -36.50
N SER A 95 -33.52 17.63 -35.70
CA SER A 95 -33.69 17.75 -34.24
C SER A 95 -32.36 18.03 -33.52
N LEU A 96 -31.22 17.64 -34.10
CA LEU A 96 -29.88 17.90 -33.56
C LEU A 96 -29.42 19.33 -33.85
N GLU A 97 -29.82 19.89 -35.00
CA GLU A 97 -29.56 21.29 -35.38
C GLU A 97 -30.40 22.30 -34.56
N LEU A 98 -31.67 21.97 -34.27
CA LEU A 98 -32.61 22.86 -33.56
C LEU A 98 -32.35 23.01 -32.05
N ALA A 99 -31.45 22.22 -31.45
CA ALA A 99 -31.08 22.28 -30.02
C ALA A 99 -30.34 23.58 -29.62
N SER A 100 -30.39 24.63 -30.45
CA SER A 100 -29.53 25.81 -30.39
C SER A 100 -29.95 26.88 -29.37
N ASN A 101 -31.04 26.73 -28.61
CA ASN A 101 -31.53 27.77 -27.66
C ASN A 101 -32.03 27.23 -26.31
N GLY A 102 -31.59 26.05 -25.87
CA GLY A 102 -32.00 25.44 -24.60
C GLY A 102 -30.93 24.53 -23.98
N PRO A 103 -31.21 23.89 -22.82
CA PRO A 103 -30.33 22.87 -22.25
C PRO A 103 -30.13 21.73 -23.25
N LEU A 104 -28.90 21.18 -23.28
CA LEU A 104 -28.55 20.13 -24.23
C LEU A 104 -29.45 18.90 -24.00
N PRO A 105 -30.06 18.33 -25.05
CA PRO A 105 -31.01 17.23 -24.88
C PRO A 105 -30.35 15.93 -24.38
N TRP A 106 -29.01 15.86 -24.43
CA TRP A 106 -28.19 14.75 -23.95
C TRP A 106 -27.49 14.99 -22.61
N ASP A 107 -27.83 16.04 -21.86
CA ASP A 107 -27.12 16.38 -20.60
C ASP A 107 -27.36 15.37 -19.45
N SER A 108 -28.39 14.52 -19.58
CA SER A 108 -28.75 13.50 -18.57
C SER A 108 -27.71 12.38 -18.44
N ASP A 109 -27.42 11.97 -17.19
CA ASP A 109 -26.49 10.88 -16.87
C ASP A 109 -26.93 9.51 -17.38
N GLN A 110 -28.19 9.35 -17.79
CA GLN A 110 -28.66 8.11 -18.43
C GLN A 110 -27.89 7.80 -19.73
N TYR A 111 -27.33 8.81 -20.40
CA TYR A 111 -26.56 8.66 -21.64
C TYR A 111 -25.07 8.36 -21.41
N MET A 112 -24.63 8.19 -20.15
CA MET A 112 -23.30 7.64 -19.83
C MET A 112 -23.24 6.12 -20.03
N LYS A 113 -24.39 5.46 -20.23
CA LYS A 113 -24.46 4.03 -20.54
C LYS A 113 -24.41 3.84 -22.06
N PRO A 114 -23.48 3.02 -22.60
CA PRO A 114 -23.38 2.76 -24.03
C PRO A 114 -24.71 2.23 -24.58
N ALA A 115 -25.22 2.88 -25.62
CA ALA A 115 -26.43 2.42 -26.32
C ALA A 115 -26.16 1.19 -27.19
N LEU A 116 -24.89 1.00 -27.60
CA LEU A 116 -24.38 -0.14 -28.34
C LEU A 116 -23.13 -0.66 -27.60
N PRO A 117 -23.03 -1.97 -27.28
CA PRO A 117 -21.81 -2.57 -26.75
C PRO A 117 -20.64 -2.40 -27.73
N ASP A 118 -19.46 -2.07 -27.21
CA ASP A 118 -18.20 -1.93 -27.97
C ASP A 118 -18.29 -0.98 -29.17
N ASP A 119 -19.05 0.11 -29.05
CA ASP A 119 -19.20 1.12 -30.11
C ASP A 119 -17.87 1.84 -30.38
N PRO A 120 -17.27 1.69 -31.58
CA PRO A 120 -16.01 2.36 -31.91
C PRO A 120 -16.13 3.90 -31.88
N LEU A 121 -17.36 4.44 -32.03
CA LEU A 121 -17.60 5.87 -31.91
C LEU A 121 -17.51 6.40 -30.47
N LEU A 122 -17.41 5.55 -29.45
CA LEU A 122 -17.23 5.96 -28.05
C LEU A 122 -15.79 5.91 -27.57
N GLN A 123 -14.88 5.36 -28.39
CA GLN A 123 -13.47 5.11 -28.04
C GLN A 123 -12.51 6.14 -28.65
N ILE A 124 -13.05 7.21 -29.24
CA ILE A 124 -12.28 8.23 -29.94
C ILE A 124 -11.89 9.33 -28.96
N ASP A 125 -10.66 9.82 -29.10
CA ASP A 125 -10.24 11.06 -28.46
C ASP A 125 -10.91 12.25 -29.17
N VAL A 126 -11.70 13.03 -28.42
CA VAL A 126 -12.43 14.18 -28.99
C VAL A 126 -11.48 15.23 -29.56
N GLU A 127 -10.25 15.33 -29.04
CA GLU A 127 -9.22 16.24 -29.57
C GLU A 127 -8.74 15.77 -30.95
N GLU A 128 -8.52 14.46 -31.14
CA GLU A 128 -8.10 13.86 -32.42
C GLU A 128 -9.19 14.02 -33.50
N LEU A 129 -10.47 13.85 -33.13
CA LEU A 129 -11.61 14.05 -34.03
C LEU A 129 -11.70 15.48 -34.58
N ILE A 130 -11.29 16.46 -33.78
CA ILE A 130 -11.25 17.88 -34.17
C ILE A 130 -10.01 18.17 -35.02
N GLU A 131 -8.86 17.60 -34.68
CA GLU A 131 -7.62 17.76 -35.44
C GLU A 131 -7.76 17.22 -36.88
N ASP A 132 -8.38 16.04 -37.07
CA ASP A 132 -8.64 15.45 -38.38
C ASP A 132 -9.60 16.29 -39.25
N ALA A 133 -10.55 16.99 -38.63
CA ALA A 133 -11.46 17.89 -39.33
C ALA A 133 -10.74 19.16 -39.86
N ASP A 134 -9.73 19.63 -39.14
CA ASP A 134 -8.95 20.84 -39.47
C ASP A 134 -7.94 20.60 -40.62
N VAL A 135 -7.54 19.33 -40.85
CA VAL A 135 -6.63 18.93 -41.96
C VAL A 135 -7.33 18.94 -43.32
N THR A 136 -8.67 18.87 -43.38
CA THR A 136 -9.43 18.81 -44.65
C THR A 136 -9.93 20.15 -45.18
N MET A 137 -9.66 21.26 -44.49
CA MET A 137 -9.91 22.61 -44.98
C MET A 137 -8.65 23.16 -45.64
N SER A 138 -8.67 23.41 -46.95
CA SER A 138 -7.63 24.21 -47.61
C SER A 138 -7.91 25.72 -47.42
N PRO A 139 -6.98 26.49 -46.84
CA PRO A 139 -6.83 27.90 -47.18
C PRO A 139 -5.44 28.17 -47.81
N ALA A 140 -5.38 29.25 -48.57
CA ALA A 140 -4.28 29.62 -49.46
C ALA A 140 -2.89 29.66 -48.79
N ALA A 141 -1.89 29.20 -49.56
CA ALA A 141 -0.48 29.21 -49.22
C ALA A 141 0.04 30.65 -48.98
N GLY A 142 0.29 31.00 -47.72
CA GLY A 142 0.90 32.28 -47.36
C GLY A 142 1.27 32.41 -45.87
N ASP A 143 0.42 31.91 -44.97
CA ASP A 143 0.56 32.13 -43.51
C ASP A 143 0.82 30.85 -42.67
N GLN A 144 1.03 29.68 -43.30
CA GLN A 144 1.09 28.40 -42.57
C GLN A 144 2.42 28.14 -41.84
N VAL A 145 3.54 28.74 -42.28
CA VAL A 145 4.87 28.38 -41.75
C VAL A 145 5.03 28.73 -40.26
N PRO A 146 4.64 29.92 -39.77
CA PRO A 146 4.79 30.25 -38.34
C PRO A 146 3.88 29.41 -37.43
N LEU A 147 2.69 29.07 -37.90
CA LEU A 147 1.68 28.32 -37.14
C LEU A 147 2.06 26.84 -37.03
N LEU A 148 2.58 26.26 -38.10
CA LEU A 148 3.16 24.91 -38.08
C LEU A 148 4.41 24.84 -37.21
N LEU A 149 5.26 25.88 -37.23
CA LEU A 149 6.43 25.95 -36.34
C LEU A 149 6.03 26.01 -34.85
N GLN A 150 4.96 26.73 -34.53
CA GLN A 150 4.45 26.84 -33.17
C GLN A 150 3.86 25.52 -32.68
N ARG A 151 3.08 24.82 -33.53
CA ARG A 151 2.56 23.48 -33.22
C ARG A 151 3.70 22.46 -33.05
N ALA A 152 4.72 22.50 -33.91
CA ALA A 152 5.88 21.63 -33.80
C ALA A 152 6.64 21.83 -32.48
N ARG A 153 6.85 23.08 -32.04
CA ARG A 153 7.48 23.39 -30.75
C ARG A 153 6.65 22.92 -29.56
N GLN A 154 5.32 23.07 -29.61
CA GLN A 154 4.45 22.57 -28.55
C GLN A 154 4.42 21.05 -28.49
N ALA A 155 4.50 20.36 -29.64
CA ALA A 155 4.64 18.92 -29.69
C ALA A 155 6.00 18.47 -29.14
N GLU A 156 7.08 19.17 -29.47
CA GLU A 156 8.43 18.93 -28.94
C GLU A 156 8.49 19.11 -27.41
N ASP A 157 7.91 20.19 -26.86
CA ASP A 157 7.82 20.41 -25.41
C ASP A 157 6.97 19.35 -24.69
N ARG A 158 5.94 18.81 -25.35
CA ARG A 158 5.11 17.72 -24.82
C ARG A 158 5.89 16.40 -24.83
N ALA A 159 6.57 16.10 -25.93
CA ALA A 159 7.42 14.91 -26.07
C ALA A 159 8.54 14.93 -25.02
N GLN A 160 9.21 16.06 -24.82
CA GLN A 160 10.29 16.19 -23.84
C GLN A 160 9.79 16.00 -22.40
N ARG A 161 8.62 16.55 -22.04
CA ARG A 161 8.01 16.31 -20.73
C ARG A 161 7.58 14.84 -20.53
N ALA A 162 7.09 14.20 -21.58
CA ALA A 162 6.73 12.79 -21.56
C ALA A 162 7.96 11.88 -21.43
N GLU A 163 9.06 12.18 -22.14
CA GLU A 163 10.34 11.48 -22.01
C GLU A 163 10.92 11.62 -20.60
N GLU A 164 10.88 12.82 -20.00
CA GLU A 164 11.31 13.02 -18.62
C GLU A 164 10.43 12.26 -17.60
N ALA A 165 9.11 12.21 -17.84
CA ALA A 165 8.19 11.44 -17.01
C ALA A 165 8.45 9.94 -17.15
N LEU A 166 8.70 9.45 -18.36
CA LEU A 166 9.03 8.06 -18.63
C LEU A 166 10.38 7.69 -18.01
N ALA A 167 11.39 8.55 -18.10
CA ALA A 167 12.69 8.33 -17.48
C ALA A 167 12.58 8.22 -15.95
N ARG A 168 11.77 9.07 -15.32
CA ARG A 168 11.46 8.96 -13.88
C ARG A 168 10.75 7.65 -13.55
N ALA A 169 9.71 7.30 -14.31
CA ALA A 169 8.97 6.06 -14.10
C ALA A 169 9.85 4.81 -14.31
N MET A 170 10.78 4.84 -15.27
CA MET A 170 11.75 3.77 -15.49
C MET A 170 12.76 3.65 -14.35
N ASP A 171 13.23 4.77 -13.80
CA ASP A 171 14.10 4.78 -12.62
C ASP A 171 13.36 4.24 -11.38
N ASP A 172 12.10 4.64 -11.19
CA ASP A 172 11.24 4.12 -10.12
C ASP A 172 10.98 2.61 -10.30
N LEU A 173 10.72 2.15 -11.52
CA LEU A 173 10.56 0.73 -11.83
C LEU A 173 11.86 -0.05 -11.65
N HIS A 174 13.01 0.56 -11.93
CA HIS A 174 14.32 -0.05 -11.68
C HIS A 174 14.59 -0.18 -10.17
N LYS A 175 14.28 0.85 -9.37
CA LYS A 175 14.35 0.78 -7.91
C LYS A 175 13.39 -0.27 -7.35
N LEU A 176 12.15 -0.30 -7.84
CA LEU A 176 11.17 -1.32 -7.45
C LEU A 176 11.65 -2.73 -7.81
N LYS A 177 12.29 -2.89 -8.97
CA LYS A 177 12.89 -4.16 -9.40
C LYS A 177 14.08 -4.56 -8.53
N LEU A 178 14.94 -3.62 -8.13
CA LEU A 178 16.03 -3.89 -7.19
C LEU A 178 15.51 -4.26 -5.80
N LEU A 179 14.45 -3.60 -5.33
CA LEU A 179 13.75 -3.95 -4.08
C LEU A 179 13.16 -5.37 -4.16
N ALA A 180 12.47 -5.69 -5.26
CA ALA A 180 11.90 -7.03 -5.50
C ALA A 180 13.00 -8.10 -5.67
N GLN A 181 14.12 -7.76 -6.32
CA GLN A 181 15.27 -8.67 -6.45
C GLN A 181 15.98 -8.89 -5.11
N GLY A 182 16.07 -7.89 -4.23
CA GLY A 182 16.57 -8.07 -2.86
C GLY A 182 15.68 -9.01 -2.03
N LEU A 183 14.36 -8.89 -2.18
CA LEU A 183 13.38 -9.77 -1.55
C LEU A 183 13.42 -11.22 -2.08
N VAL A 184 13.72 -11.41 -3.38
CA VAL A 184 13.69 -12.74 -4.04
C VAL A 184 15.05 -13.45 -4.06
N LEU A 185 16.18 -12.73 -4.09
CA LEU A 185 17.53 -13.32 -4.28
C LEU A 185 18.34 -13.50 -2.99
N ASN A 186 17.89 -13.00 -1.84
CA ASN A 186 18.54 -13.27 -0.54
C ASN A 186 18.36 -14.72 -0.04
N ALA A 187 17.70 -15.59 -0.82
CA ALA A 187 17.63 -17.02 -0.56
C ALA A 187 19.00 -17.73 -0.66
N ASP A 188 19.97 -17.23 -1.45
CA ASP A 188 21.25 -17.92 -1.67
C ASP A 188 22.45 -16.98 -1.85
N THR A 189 22.96 -16.41 -0.75
CA THR A 189 24.39 -16.05 -0.67
C THR A 189 25.06 -16.68 0.55
N SER A 190 26.05 -17.52 0.24
CA SER A 190 26.83 -18.30 1.19
C SER A 190 28.09 -17.53 1.59
N ARG A 191 28.02 -16.69 2.63
CA ARG A 191 29.21 -16.21 3.36
C ARG A 191 28.95 -16.19 4.87
N GLY A 192 30.01 -16.53 5.61
CA GLY A 192 29.92 -17.03 7.00
C GLY A 192 29.28 -16.06 8.00
N PRO A 193 28.66 -16.59 9.06
CA PRO A 193 27.87 -15.78 9.99
C PRO A 193 28.75 -14.82 10.79
N SER A 194 28.27 -13.59 11.01
CA SER A 194 28.73 -12.77 12.14
C SER A 194 28.45 -13.55 13.43
N ARG A 195 29.31 -13.37 14.44
CA ARG A 195 29.20 -14.13 15.71
C ARG A 195 28.09 -13.62 16.63
N SER A 196 27.53 -12.44 16.34
CA SER A 196 26.49 -11.77 17.11
C SER A 196 25.50 -11.17 16.11
N GLY A 197 24.24 -11.63 16.11
CA GLY A 197 23.19 -11.14 15.20
C GLY A 197 22.67 -9.75 15.56
N ALA A 198 23.55 -8.84 15.98
CA ALA A 198 23.23 -7.49 16.43
C ALA A 198 23.27 -6.49 15.27
N ILE A 199 22.28 -5.58 15.20
CA ILE A 199 22.19 -4.55 14.13
C ILE A 199 23.41 -3.62 14.11
N ALA A 200 24.01 -3.35 15.27
CA ALA A 200 25.21 -2.54 15.38
C ALA A 200 26.43 -3.11 14.62
N GLU A 201 26.43 -4.41 14.28
CA GLU A 201 27.53 -5.07 13.56
C GLU A 201 27.31 -5.14 12.04
N LEU A 202 26.13 -4.74 11.54
CA LEU A 202 25.82 -4.71 10.10
C LEU A 202 26.61 -3.62 9.38
N ARG A 203 27.11 -3.95 8.18
CA ARG A 203 27.78 -2.99 7.28
C ARG A 203 26.75 -2.13 6.57
N GLU A 204 27.11 -0.89 6.22
CA GLU A 204 26.22 0.04 5.51
C GLU A 204 25.61 -0.55 4.22
N GLU A 205 26.41 -1.30 3.43
CA GLU A 205 25.95 -1.95 2.20
C GLU A 205 24.89 -3.05 2.43
N GLU A 206 24.89 -3.69 3.61
CA GLU A 206 23.94 -4.75 3.97
C GLU A 206 22.60 -4.16 4.45
N ASP A 207 22.60 -2.91 4.90
CA ASP A 207 21.45 -2.19 5.46
C ASP A 207 20.92 -1.10 4.51
N GLU A 208 21.55 -0.89 3.35
CA GLU A 208 21.19 0.15 2.38
C GLU A 208 19.77 -0.02 1.85
N ALA A 209 19.36 -1.25 1.55
CA ALA A 209 17.99 -1.56 1.09
C ALA A 209 16.93 -1.17 2.13
N TYR A 210 17.24 -1.38 3.42
CA TYR A 210 16.38 -0.99 4.54
C TYR A 210 16.21 0.53 4.59
N PHE A 211 17.31 1.30 4.66
CA PHE A 211 17.21 2.76 4.77
C PHE A 211 16.70 3.44 3.49
N SER A 212 16.96 2.83 2.32
CA SER A 212 16.43 3.30 1.04
C SER A 212 14.91 3.17 0.97
N SER A 213 14.31 2.14 1.56
CA SER A 213 12.85 2.00 1.57
C SER A 213 12.21 3.16 2.33
N TYR A 214 12.74 3.50 3.51
CA TYR A 214 12.30 4.63 4.32
C TYR A 214 12.61 6.01 3.71
N GLY A 215 13.36 6.08 2.60
CA GLY A 215 13.56 7.34 1.86
C GLY A 215 12.33 7.76 1.07
N HIS A 216 11.39 6.84 0.83
CA HIS A 216 10.22 7.09 0.00
C HIS A 216 9.04 7.64 0.81
N TYR A 217 8.37 8.68 0.30
CA TYR A 217 7.30 9.39 1.03
C TYR A 217 6.08 8.51 1.35
N SER A 218 5.79 7.49 0.54
CA SER A 218 4.59 6.66 0.68
C SER A 218 4.52 5.90 2.01
N ILE A 219 5.67 5.42 2.51
CA ILE A 219 5.75 4.73 3.80
C ILE A 219 5.46 5.72 4.93
N HIS A 220 6.00 6.94 4.84
CA HIS A 220 5.69 8.01 5.80
C HIS A 220 4.23 8.44 5.74
N GLU A 221 3.62 8.46 4.55
CA GLU A 221 2.20 8.79 4.39
C GLU A 221 1.30 7.75 5.07
N GLU A 222 1.58 6.45 4.93
CA GLU A 222 0.86 5.39 5.64
C GLU A 222 1.01 5.54 7.16
N MET A 223 2.24 5.72 7.63
CA MET A 223 2.57 5.94 9.03
C MET A 223 1.88 7.17 9.63
N LEU A 224 1.81 8.28 8.90
CA LEU A 224 1.17 9.52 9.36
C LEU A 224 -0.35 9.45 9.31
N LYS A 225 -0.93 8.69 8.37
CA LYS A 225 -2.38 8.43 8.27
C LYS A 225 -2.87 7.46 9.35
N ASP A 226 -1.99 6.66 9.93
CA ASP A 226 -2.28 5.86 11.12
C ASP A 226 -2.48 6.80 12.34
N LYS A 227 -3.75 7.14 12.58
CA LYS A 227 -4.14 8.00 13.70
C LYS A 227 -3.93 7.34 15.05
N VAL A 228 -4.20 6.03 15.17
CA VAL A 228 -4.02 5.32 16.45
C VAL A 228 -2.57 5.44 16.89
N ARG A 229 -1.62 5.19 15.98
CA ARG A 229 -0.20 5.42 16.22
C ARG A 229 0.08 6.89 16.57
N THR A 230 -0.18 7.78 15.61
CA THR A 230 0.35 9.15 15.65
C THR A 230 -0.30 9.99 16.76
N GLU A 231 -1.60 9.81 16.99
CA GLU A 231 -2.32 10.50 18.06
C GLU A 231 -1.96 9.95 19.43
N SER A 232 -1.66 8.65 19.59
CA SER A 232 -1.21 8.12 20.89
C SER A 232 0.10 8.76 21.34
N TYR A 233 1.09 8.90 20.45
CA TYR A 233 2.33 9.63 20.78
C TYR A 233 2.06 11.11 21.08
N ARG A 234 1.25 11.78 20.25
CA ARG A 234 0.88 13.20 20.47
C ARG A 234 0.22 13.38 21.83
N ASP A 235 -0.79 12.58 22.11
CA ASP A 235 -1.62 12.68 23.31
C ASP A 235 -0.82 12.30 24.56
N PHE A 236 0.07 11.32 24.47
CA PHE A 236 1.03 11.04 25.53
C PHE A 236 1.86 12.28 25.87
N MET A 237 2.47 12.94 24.87
CA MET A 237 3.32 14.11 25.13
C MET A 237 2.51 15.32 25.61
N TYR A 238 1.35 15.59 25.01
CA TYR A 238 0.54 16.76 25.32
C TYR A 238 -0.27 16.64 26.61
N HIS A 239 -0.64 15.43 27.02
CA HIS A 239 -1.28 15.21 28.32
C HIS A 239 -0.28 15.04 29.47
N ASN A 240 1.03 15.01 29.19
CA ASN A 240 2.10 14.88 30.16
C ASN A 240 3.23 15.89 29.89
N MET A 241 2.87 17.15 29.55
CA MET A 241 3.84 18.20 29.21
C MET A 241 4.86 18.47 30.32
N ASP A 242 4.51 18.23 31.58
CA ASP A 242 5.40 18.34 32.73
C ASP A 242 6.58 17.36 32.69
N VAL A 243 6.41 16.20 32.03
CA VAL A 243 7.49 15.24 31.78
C VAL A 243 8.52 15.81 30.80
N PHE A 244 8.06 16.54 29.77
CA PHE A 244 8.90 17.05 28.68
C PHE A 244 9.47 18.45 28.95
N LYS A 245 8.83 19.22 29.81
CA LYS A 245 9.18 20.62 30.05
C LYS A 245 10.64 20.76 30.47
N ASP A 246 11.35 21.63 29.76
CA ASP A 246 12.77 21.95 29.99
C ASP A 246 13.73 20.75 29.83
N LYS A 247 13.30 19.63 29.23
CA LYS A 247 14.11 18.42 29.02
C LYS A 247 14.85 18.41 27.67
N VAL A 248 15.94 17.64 27.59
CA VAL A 248 16.59 17.26 26.32
C VAL A 248 16.03 15.92 25.87
N VAL A 249 15.44 15.89 24.68
CA VAL A 249 14.79 14.71 24.10
C VAL A 249 15.62 14.21 22.91
N LEU A 250 15.82 12.90 22.81
CA LEU A 250 16.34 12.22 21.64
C LEU A 250 15.22 11.47 20.92
N ASP A 251 15.04 11.75 19.64
CA ASP A 251 14.12 11.04 18.75
C ASP A 251 14.94 10.11 17.83
N VAL A 252 14.86 8.79 18.09
CA VAL A 252 15.64 7.77 17.36
C VAL A 252 14.81 7.21 16.20
N GLY A 253 15.28 7.42 14.97
CA GLY A 253 14.53 7.13 13.74
C GLY A 253 13.42 8.14 13.52
N CYS A 254 13.78 9.43 13.48
CA CYS A 254 12.79 10.50 13.52
C CYS A 254 11.91 10.59 12.26
N GLY A 255 12.32 9.97 11.15
CA GLY A 255 11.65 10.03 9.85
C GLY A 255 11.38 11.48 9.43
N THR A 256 10.10 11.81 9.27
CA THR A 256 9.62 13.17 8.94
C THR A 256 9.75 14.20 10.07
N GLY A 257 10.16 13.78 11.27
CA GLY A 257 10.32 14.65 12.45
C GLY A 257 9.02 14.93 13.21
N ILE A 258 7.94 14.19 12.95
CA ILE A 258 6.63 14.44 13.58
C ILE A 258 6.66 14.31 15.10
N LEU A 259 7.35 13.29 15.64
CA LEU A 259 7.45 13.07 17.08
C LEU A 259 8.34 14.14 17.73
N SER A 260 9.43 14.50 17.08
CA SER A 260 10.27 15.64 17.47
C SER A 260 9.47 16.95 17.57
N MET A 261 8.57 17.22 16.62
CA MET A 261 7.70 18.40 16.68
C MET A 261 6.68 18.35 17.83
N PHE A 262 6.14 17.17 18.15
CA PHE A 262 5.29 17.00 19.34
C PHE A 262 6.08 17.25 20.63
N ALA A 263 7.29 16.70 20.76
CA ALA A 263 8.13 16.90 21.93
C ALA A 263 8.51 18.39 22.13
N ALA A 264 8.87 19.09 21.03
CA ALA A 264 9.14 20.52 21.07
C ALA A 264 7.91 21.32 21.53
N LYS A 265 6.71 21.00 21.00
CA LYS A 265 5.45 21.64 21.43
C LYS A 265 5.04 21.30 22.85
N ALA A 266 5.43 20.12 23.36
CA ALA A 266 5.22 19.72 24.75
C ALA A 266 6.12 20.48 25.74
N GLY A 267 7.08 21.28 25.25
CA GLY A 267 7.93 22.16 26.07
C GLY A 267 9.36 21.64 26.26
N ALA A 268 9.82 20.68 25.46
CA ALA A 268 11.21 20.26 25.46
C ALA A 268 12.14 21.46 25.22
N ARG A 269 13.21 21.56 26.01
CA ARG A 269 14.25 22.60 25.85
C ARG A 269 15.01 22.42 24.55
N LYS A 270 15.27 21.16 24.19
CA LYS A 270 15.97 20.78 22.97
C LYS A 270 15.52 19.38 22.55
N VAL A 271 15.34 19.18 21.26
CA VAL A 271 15.11 17.87 20.65
C VAL A 271 16.24 17.57 19.69
N ILE A 272 16.86 16.42 19.82
CA ILE A 272 17.87 15.91 18.89
C ILE A 272 17.20 14.75 18.14
N ALA A 273 17.09 14.88 16.82
CA ALA A 273 16.35 13.94 15.98
C ALA A 273 17.33 13.26 15.04
N VAL A 274 17.39 11.93 15.07
CA VAL A 274 18.38 11.15 14.32
C VAL A 274 17.68 10.23 13.36
N ASP A 275 18.09 10.25 12.09
CA ASP A 275 17.64 9.30 11.09
C ASP A 275 18.72 9.09 10.03
N GLN A 276 18.91 7.86 9.57
CA GLN A 276 19.90 7.55 8.53
C GLN A 276 19.37 7.84 7.12
N SER A 277 18.06 7.70 6.92
CA SER A 277 17.41 7.79 5.62
C SER A 277 17.41 9.22 5.06
N GLU A 278 17.31 9.32 3.74
CA GLU A 278 17.29 10.60 3.02
C GLU A 278 16.07 11.47 3.36
N ILE A 279 15.01 10.88 3.95
CA ILE A 279 13.81 11.62 4.41
C ILE A 279 14.15 12.76 5.39
N ILE A 280 15.30 12.67 6.07
CA ILE A 280 15.74 13.68 7.02
C ILE A 280 15.92 15.06 6.39
N TYR A 281 16.23 15.14 5.09
CA TYR A 281 16.34 16.42 4.40
C TYR A 281 14.97 17.10 4.27
N GLN A 282 13.92 16.35 3.98
CA GLN A 282 12.54 16.84 4.01
C GLN A 282 12.13 17.19 5.44
N ALA A 283 12.54 16.40 6.44
CA ALA A 283 12.28 16.70 7.85
C ALA A 283 12.90 18.04 8.28
N MET A 284 14.09 18.39 7.78
CA MET A 284 14.70 19.72 8.01
C MET A 284 13.82 20.85 7.46
N ASP A 285 13.28 20.70 6.25
CA ASP A 285 12.41 21.71 5.65
C ASP A 285 11.05 21.80 6.34
N ILE A 286 10.50 20.67 6.80
CA ILE A 286 9.28 20.60 7.61
C ILE A 286 9.48 21.36 8.93
N VAL A 287 10.58 21.10 9.65
CA VAL A 287 10.90 21.75 10.93
C VAL A 287 11.05 23.27 10.76
N ARG A 288 11.77 23.72 9.73
CA ARG A 288 11.91 25.16 9.40
C ARG A 288 10.56 25.79 9.05
N SER A 289 9.75 25.11 8.25
CA SER A 289 8.41 25.60 7.87
C SER A 289 7.50 25.78 9.07
N ASN A 290 7.72 25.01 10.14
CA ASN A 290 6.99 25.09 11.40
C ASN A 290 7.67 25.97 12.46
N LYS A 291 8.80 26.62 12.14
CA LYS A 291 9.55 27.54 13.02
C LYS A 291 10.06 26.86 14.30
N LEU A 292 10.54 25.62 14.18
CA LEU A 292 11.01 24.80 15.29
C LEU A 292 12.52 24.51 15.22
N GLU A 293 13.24 25.08 14.25
CA GLU A 293 14.67 24.86 13.99
C GLU A 293 15.59 25.28 15.15
N GLU A 294 15.16 26.23 15.98
CA GLU A 294 15.91 26.65 17.18
C GLU A 294 15.81 25.62 18.33
N THR A 295 14.77 24.76 18.30
CA THR A 295 14.52 23.74 19.34
C THR A 295 14.93 22.35 18.87
N ILE A 296 14.73 22.04 17.58
CA ILE A 296 14.95 20.71 16.99
C ILE A 296 16.23 20.72 16.14
N THR A 297 17.19 19.87 16.51
CA THR A 297 18.40 19.61 15.74
C THR A 297 18.28 18.24 15.06
N LEU A 298 18.27 18.22 13.72
CA LEU A 298 18.26 16.97 12.96
C LEU A 298 19.68 16.54 12.57
N ILE A 299 20.00 15.25 12.73
CA ILE A 299 21.30 14.67 12.43
C ILE A 299 21.11 13.45 11.52
N LYS A 300 21.68 13.51 10.32
CA LYS A 300 21.69 12.36 9.41
C LYS A 300 22.74 11.36 9.87
N GLY A 301 22.35 10.12 10.10
CA GLY A 301 23.27 9.08 10.53
C GLY A 301 22.59 7.91 11.24
N ARG A 302 23.30 6.79 11.33
CA ARG A 302 22.97 5.71 12.26
C ARG A 302 23.29 6.14 13.68
N ILE A 303 22.40 5.87 14.64
CA ILE A 303 22.60 6.25 16.04
C ILE A 303 23.85 5.60 16.65
N GLU A 304 24.25 4.45 16.10
CA GLU A 304 25.45 3.71 16.47
C GLU A 304 26.76 4.39 16.05
N GLU A 305 26.72 5.20 14.99
CA GLU A 305 27.90 5.72 14.29
C GLU A 305 28.10 7.23 14.48
N ILE A 306 27.09 7.94 14.98
CA ILE A 306 27.16 9.37 15.25
C ILE A 306 27.46 9.66 16.73
N ASP A 307 28.04 10.84 16.97
CA ASP A 307 28.12 11.43 18.29
C ASP A 307 27.09 12.55 18.44
N LEU A 308 26.30 12.51 19.51
CA LEU A 308 25.34 13.56 19.82
C LEU A 308 26.06 14.83 20.31
N PRO A 309 25.49 16.03 20.07
CA PRO A 309 26.06 17.30 20.55
C PRO A 309 25.89 17.51 22.07
N VAL A 310 25.55 16.45 22.81
CA VAL A 310 25.35 16.42 24.27
C VAL A 310 25.86 15.07 24.80
N GLU A 311 26.34 15.05 26.05
CA GLU A 311 26.79 13.81 26.69
C GLU A 311 25.62 12.89 27.04
N LYS A 312 24.53 13.47 27.57
CA LYS A 312 23.34 12.75 28.02
C LYS A 312 22.05 13.45 27.61
N VAL A 313 20.99 12.67 27.47
CA VAL A 313 19.61 13.10 27.23
C VAL A 313 18.70 12.66 28.37
N ASP A 314 17.64 13.43 28.63
CA ASP A 314 16.67 13.14 29.69
C ASP A 314 15.62 12.12 29.23
N ILE A 315 15.24 12.17 27.95
CA ILE A 315 14.16 11.35 27.40
C ILE A 315 14.60 10.83 26.02
N ILE A 316 14.35 9.54 25.77
CA ILE A 316 14.37 8.95 24.44
C ILE A 316 12.92 8.68 24.03
N ILE A 317 12.54 9.18 22.86
CA ILE A 317 11.31 8.81 22.17
C ILE A 317 11.71 8.09 20.88
N SER A 318 10.97 7.05 20.52
CA SER A 318 11.18 6.36 19.24
C SER A 318 9.95 5.58 18.87
N GLU A 319 9.62 5.62 17.59
CA GLU A 319 8.68 4.69 16.98
C GLU A 319 9.52 3.63 16.27
N TRP A 320 9.78 2.54 16.99
CA TRP A 320 10.70 1.46 16.59
C TRP A 320 9.97 0.16 16.24
N MET A 321 8.65 0.14 16.40
CA MET A 321 7.91 -1.12 16.41
C MET A 321 7.76 -1.64 14.99
N GLY A 322 8.20 -2.88 14.75
CA GLY A 322 7.95 -3.59 13.50
C GLY A 322 6.69 -4.45 13.55
N TYR A 323 6.43 -5.17 12.45
CA TYR A 323 5.48 -6.27 12.46
C TYR A 323 5.83 -7.31 13.53
N PHE A 324 4.81 -7.91 14.15
CA PHE A 324 5.00 -8.77 15.32
C PHE A 324 5.90 -8.14 16.42
N LEU A 325 5.85 -6.81 16.55
CA LEU A 325 6.64 -5.92 17.43
C LEU A 325 8.14 -5.83 17.12
N LEU A 326 8.81 -6.96 16.91
CA LEU A 326 10.27 -7.06 16.87
C LEU A 326 10.88 -7.13 15.46
N PHE A 327 10.05 -7.19 14.41
CA PHE A 327 10.54 -7.18 13.03
C PHE A 327 11.35 -5.89 12.74
N GLU A 328 12.30 -5.98 11.81
CA GLU A 328 13.30 -4.95 11.49
C GLU A 328 14.31 -4.63 12.60
N SER A 329 14.16 -5.22 13.80
CA SER A 329 15.12 -5.13 14.91
C SER A 329 15.49 -3.70 15.33
N MET A 330 14.67 -2.69 15.04
CA MET A 330 14.98 -1.29 15.34
C MET A 330 15.05 -1.00 16.85
N LEU A 331 14.43 -1.84 17.70
CA LEU A 331 14.60 -1.76 19.15
C LEU A 331 16.08 -1.84 19.55
N ASP A 332 16.94 -2.59 18.84
CA ASP A 332 18.38 -2.67 19.12
C ASP A 332 19.03 -1.27 19.12
N SER A 333 18.69 -0.44 18.14
CA SER A 333 19.19 0.93 18.01
C SER A 333 18.69 1.83 19.14
N VAL A 334 17.45 1.65 19.59
CA VAL A 334 16.90 2.34 20.75
C VAL A 334 17.62 1.92 22.04
N LEU A 335 17.91 0.63 22.21
CA LEU A 335 18.66 0.12 23.37
C LEU A 335 20.11 0.63 23.36
N TYR A 336 20.75 0.69 22.19
CA TYR A 336 22.07 1.31 22.05
C TYR A 336 22.04 2.79 22.48
N ALA A 337 21.06 3.55 21.99
CA ALA A 337 20.88 4.95 22.35
C ALA A 337 20.62 5.13 23.84
N ARG A 338 19.82 4.24 24.45
CA ARG A 338 19.56 4.22 25.89
C ARG A 338 20.85 4.01 26.67
N ASP A 339 21.57 2.95 26.37
CA ASP A 339 22.76 2.56 27.14
C ASP A 339 23.90 3.58 27.01
N ARG A 340 24.01 4.24 25.85
CA ARG A 340 25.02 5.26 25.59
C ARG A 340 24.62 6.65 26.10
N TYR A 341 23.45 7.14 25.69
CA TYR A 341 23.08 8.55 25.80
C TYR A 341 22.03 8.87 26.87
N LEU A 342 21.31 7.89 27.43
CA LEU A 342 20.32 8.20 28.46
C LEU A 342 21.00 8.52 29.80
N ALA A 343 20.50 9.56 30.49
CA ALA A 343 20.87 9.86 31.86
C ALA A 343 20.37 8.77 32.84
N ASP A 344 20.96 8.68 34.03
CA ASP A 344 20.63 7.63 35.02
C ASP A 344 19.15 7.65 35.47
N ASP A 345 18.53 8.83 35.49
CA ASP A 345 17.10 9.05 35.80
C ASP A 345 16.24 9.29 34.54
N GLY A 346 16.82 9.04 33.36
CA GLY A 346 16.16 9.26 32.09
C GLY A 346 15.07 8.24 31.78
N LEU A 347 14.21 8.58 30.82
CA LEU A 347 13.04 7.80 30.44
C LEU A 347 13.09 7.41 28.96
N VAL A 348 12.59 6.22 28.64
CA VAL A 348 12.41 5.75 27.26
C VAL A 348 10.92 5.58 27.01
N TYR A 349 10.42 6.15 25.91
CA TYR A 349 9.04 6.02 25.49
C TYR A 349 8.90 5.50 24.05
N PRO A 350 7.98 4.55 23.80
CA PRO A 350 7.11 3.89 24.78
C PRO A 350 7.91 3.07 25.81
N ASP A 351 7.42 2.99 27.05
CA ASP A 351 8.18 2.41 28.17
C ASP A 351 7.91 0.93 28.37
N ARG A 352 6.71 0.45 27.99
CA ARG A 352 6.35 -0.97 28.05
C ARG A 352 5.61 -1.41 26.79
N CYS A 353 5.90 -2.63 26.36
CA CYS A 353 5.18 -3.30 25.26
C CYS A 353 4.81 -4.73 25.65
N ASN A 354 3.70 -5.23 25.13
CA ASN A 354 3.31 -6.64 25.25
C ASN A 354 3.21 -7.28 23.87
N ILE A 355 3.66 -8.52 23.73
CA ILE A 355 3.35 -9.39 22.60
C ILE A 355 2.32 -10.42 23.07
N SER A 356 1.23 -10.54 22.32
CA SER A 356 0.10 -11.40 22.63
C SER A 356 -0.20 -12.34 21.46
N LEU A 357 -0.64 -13.55 21.79
CA LEU A 357 -1.13 -14.54 20.83
C LEU A 357 -2.62 -14.82 21.03
N ALA A 358 -3.32 -15.15 19.94
CA ALA A 358 -4.66 -15.72 19.98
C ALA A 358 -4.85 -16.78 18.88
N ALA A 359 -5.84 -17.66 19.05
CA ALA A 359 -6.20 -18.66 18.05
C ALA A 359 -7.19 -18.07 17.04
N VAL A 360 -7.04 -18.45 15.77
CA VAL A 360 -7.91 -18.03 14.67
C VAL A 360 -8.61 -19.25 14.08
N GLY A 361 -9.90 -19.11 13.78
CA GLY A 361 -10.72 -20.10 13.10
C GLY A 361 -11.33 -19.54 11.83
N ASP A 362 -10.56 -19.55 10.74
CA ASP A 362 -10.99 -19.12 9.41
C ASP A 362 -10.69 -20.22 8.39
N THR A 363 -11.64 -21.14 8.22
CA THR A 363 -11.51 -22.30 7.33
C THR A 363 -11.52 -21.90 5.86
N GLN A 364 -12.28 -20.87 5.48
CA GLN A 364 -12.34 -20.41 4.09
C GLN A 364 -10.97 -19.90 3.66
N LYS A 365 -10.39 -18.99 4.46
CA LYS A 365 -9.07 -18.44 4.18
C LYS A 365 -7.97 -19.48 4.19
N HIS A 366 -8.04 -20.44 5.12
CA HIS A 366 -7.10 -21.57 5.12
C HIS A 366 -7.23 -22.37 3.83
N SER A 367 -8.44 -22.61 3.35
CA SER A 367 -8.68 -23.27 2.06
C SER A 367 -8.08 -22.48 0.90
N ASP A 368 -8.35 -21.18 0.83
CA ASP A 368 -7.89 -20.30 -0.27
C ASP A 368 -6.36 -20.17 -0.32
N ARG A 369 -5.68 -20.29 0.82
CA ARG A 369 -4.21 -20.13 0.92
C ARG A 369 -3.45 -21.45 0.85
N ILE A 370 -3.97 -22.48 1.51
CA ILE A 370 -3.29 -23.77 1.69
C ILE A 370 -3.95 -24.83 0.82
N ALA A 371 -5.25 -25.09 0.98
CA ALA A 371 -5.93 -26.17 0.24
C ALA A 371 -6.01 -25.92 -1.27
N PHE A 372 -5.97 -24.66 -1.72
CA PHE A 372 -5.87 -24.28 -3.13
C PHE A 372 -4.78 -25.07 -3.88
N TRP A 373 -3.62 -25.26 -3.26
CA TRP A 373 -2.50 -25.98 -3.86
C TRP A 373 -2.71 -27.51 -3.97
N ASP A 374 -3.76 -28.07 -3.36
CA ASP A 374 -4.09 -29.48 -3.53
C ASP A 374 -4.64 -29.78 -4.93
N ASP A 375 -5.36 -28.83 -5.53
CA ASP A 375 -5.99 -28.96 -6.83
C ASP A 375 -6.15 -27.57 -7.48
N VAL A 376 -5.21 -27.22 -8.35
CA VAL A 376 -5.21 -25.97 -9.12
C VAL A 376 -5.67 -26.32 -10.53
N TYR A 377 -6.95 -26.09 -10.82
CA TYR A 377 -7.58 -26.40 -12.13
C TYR A 377 -7.40 -27.86 -12.59
N GLY A 378 -7.47 -28.83 -11.67
CA GLY A 378 -7.26 -30.25 -11.94
C GLY A 378 -5.82 -30.75 -11.76
N PHE A 379 -4.89 -29.85 -11.41
CA PHE A 379 -3.46 -30.17 -11.25
C PHE A 379 -3.02 -30.13 -9.79
N GLU A 380 -2.41 -31.20 -9.30
CA GLU A 380 -1.84 -31.24 -7.95
C GLU A 380 -0.56 -30.39 -7.85
N MET A 381 -0.61 -29.29 -7.08
CA MET A 381 0.52 -28.38 -6.88
C MET A 381 1.01 -28.34 -5.41
N ARG A 382 0.83 -29.45 -4.67
CA ARG A 382 1.12 -29.52 -3.22
C ARG A 382 2.55 -29.18 -2.83
N CYS A 383 3.50 -29.25 -3.77
CA CYS A 383 4.88 -28.83 -3.54
C CYS A 383 4.99 -27.35 -3.15
N MET A 384 4.07 -26.51 -3.63
CA MET A 384 4.04 -25.07 -3.34
C MET A 384 3.73 -24.76 -1.88
N LYS A 385 3.00 -25.65 -1.18
CA LYS A 385 2.71 -25.52 0.26
C LYS A 385 3.97 -25.35 1.10
N LYS A 386 5.10 -25.96 0.70
CA LYS A 386 6.39 -25.84 1.40
C LYS A 386 6.96 -24.43 1.40
N ALA A 387 6.59 -23.60 0.41
CA ALA A 387 7.00 -22.20 0.33
C ALA A 387 6.01 -21.28 1.08
N VAL A 388 4.70 -21.58 0.99
CA VAL A 388 3.64 -20.72 1.55
C VAL A 388 3.49 -20.89 3.06
N ILE A 389 3.54 -22.12 3.57
CA ILE A 389 3.30 -22.44 4.98
C ILE A 389 4.30 -21.78 5.94
N PRO A 390 5.61 -21.69 5.62
CA PRO A 390 6.58 -20.98 6.45
C PRO A 390 6.48 -19.45 6.38
N GLU A 391 5.63 -18.85 5.55
CA GLU A 391 5.52 -17.40 5.46
C GLU A 391 4.54 -16.87 6.52
N ALA A 392 4.99 -15.95 7.37
CA ALA A 392 4.11 -15.23 8.27
C ALA A 392 3.42 -14.10 7.51
N VAL A 393 2.09 -14.05 7.54
CA VAL A 393 1.31 -13.08 6.74
C VAL A 393 0.92 -11.88 7.60
N VAL A 394 1.14 -10.66 7.11
CA VAL A 394 0.72 -9.44 7.80
C VAL A 394 -0.58 -8.90 7.20
N GLU A 395 -1.66 -8.94 7.98
CA GLU A 395 -2.98 -8.57 7.49
C GLU A 395 -3.96 -8.21 8.60
N VAL A 396 -5.06 -7.57 8.22
CA VAL A 396 -6.15 -7.23 9.15
C VAL A 396 -7.06 -8.44 9.27
N LEU A 397 -7.21 -8.98 10.48
CA LEU A 397 -8.19 -10.03 10.73
C LEU A 397 -9.57 -9.46 11.00
N LYS A 398 -10.58 -10.24 10.63
CA LYS A 398 -11.95 -10.02 11.06
C LYS A 398 -12.07 -10.42 12.54
N PRO A 399 -12.55 -9.54 13.45
CA PRO A 399 -12.63 -9.84 14.88
C PRO A 399 -13.34 -11.16 15.21
N GLU A 400 -14.37 -11.51 14.45
CA GLU A 400 -15.17 -12.72 14.60
C GLU A 400 -14.41 -14.03 14.31
N THR A 401 -13.25 -13.95 13.65
CA THR A 401 -12.39 -15.11 13.38
C THR A 401 -11.49 -15.47 14.55
N VAL A 402 -11.39 -14.63 15.58
CA VAL A 402 -10.62 -14.90 16.80
C VAL A 402 -11.42 -15.81 17.72
N ILE A 403 -10.88 -17.00 17.99
CA ILE A 403 -11.58 -18.10 18.67
C ILE A 403 -10.95 -18.49 20.01
N SER A 404 -10.15 -17.60 20.61
CA SER A 404 -9.63 -17.78 21.97
C SER A 404 -9.55 -16.46 22.73
N GLU A 405 -9.46 -16.57 24.05
CA GLU A 405 -8.87 -15.49 24.87
C GLU A 405 -7.39 -15.32 24.48
N PRO A 406 -6.85 -14.08 24.52
CA PRO A 406 -5.45 -13.84 24.20
C PRO A 406 -4.51 -14.25 25.35
N ALA A 407 -3.29 -14.66 25.00
CA ALA A 407 -2.22 -14.93 25.94
C ALA A 407 -1.02 -14.01 25.69
N VAL A 408 -0.60 -13.26 26.71
CA VAL A 408 0.63 -12.45 26.65
C VAL A 408 1.82 -13.38 26.76
N ILE A 409 2.68 -13.39 25.75
CA ILE A 409 3.87 -14.25 25.69
C ILE A 409 5.16 -13.54 26.09
N LYS A 410 5.17 -12.20 26.00
CA LYS A 410 6.33 -11.38 26.36
C LYS A 410 5.87 -9.99 26.76
N THR A 411 6.39 -9.51 27.88
CA THR A 411 6.35 -8.09 28.26
C THR A 411 7.76 -7.54 28.19
N ILE A 412 7.93 -6.41 27.52
CA ILE A 412 9.20 -5.73 27.32
C ILE A 412 9.13 -4.41 28.08
N ASP A 413 10.08 -4.20 28.99
CA ASP A 413 10.34 -2.88 29.61
C ASP A 413 11.52 -2.25 28.87
N CYS A 414 11.25 -1.23 28.05
CA CYS A 414 12.25 -0.57 27.21
C CYS A 414 13.36 0.09 28.04
N GLY A 415 13.09 0.42 29.30
CA GLY A 415 14.07 1.01 30.21
C GLY A 415 15.12 0.02 30.73
N THR A 416 14.86 -1.30 30.68
CA THR A 416 15.76 -2.29 31.30
C THR A 416 16.09 -3.49 30.42
N VAL A 417 15.30 -3.79 29.39
CA VAL A 417 15.51 -4.96 28.54
C VAL A 417 16.87 -4.91 27.84
N THR A 418 17.50 -6.06 27.64
CA THR A 418 18.73 -6.23 26.86
C THR A 418 18.45 -6.86 25.49
N VAL A 419 19.34 -6.65 24.52
CA VAL A 419 19.21 -7.24 23.17
C VAL A 419 19.07 -8.77 23.23
N SER A 420 19.81 -9.43 24.13
CA SER A 420 19.72 -10.89 24.31
C SER A 420 18.37 -11.38 24.80
N GLU A 421 17.58 -10.54 25.47
CA GLU A 421 16.24 -10.90 25.95
C GLU A 421 15.15 -10.74 24.89
N LEU A 422 15.49 -10.17 23.72
CA LEU A 422 14.59 -10.05 22.57
C LEU A 422 14.51 -11.35 21.75
N GLU A 423 15.48 -12.25 21.94
CA GLU A 423 15.39 -13.65 21.50
C GLU A 423 14.93 -14.51 22.67
N PHE A 424 13.77 -15.15 22.55
CA PHE A 424 13.14 -15.82 23.70
C PHE A 424 12.31 -17.03 23.30
N THR A 425 12.10 -17.91 24.29
CA THR A 425 11.11 -18.98 24.26
C THR A 425 10.10 -18.75 25.37
N ALA A 426 8.81 -18.90 25.07
CA ALA A 426 7.73 -18.73 26.02
C ALA A 426 6.65 -19.81 25.83
N ASP A 427 6.16 -20.34 26.94
CA ASP A 427 4.98 -21.21 26.95
C ASP A 427 3.71 -20.34 26.97
N PHE A 428 2.65 -20.82 26.33
CA PHE A 428 1.35 -20.17 26.32
C PHE A 428 0.21 -21.19 26.38
N SER A 429 -0.97 -20.73 26.83
CA SER A 429 -2.21 -21.50 26.78
C SER A 429 -3.33 -20.61 26.26
N LEU A 430 -4.00 -21.03 25.20
CA LEU A 430 -5.10 -20.29 24.57
C LEU A 430 -6.42 -20.94 24.96
N LYS A 431 -7.23 -20.23 25.74
CA LYS A 431 -8.56 -20.70 26.14
C LYS A 431 -9.55 -20.47 25.02
N ILE A 432 -10.03 -21.56 24.43
CA ILE A 432 -10.87 -21.56 23.23
C ILE A 432 -12.29 -21.09 23.56
N THR A 433 -12.84 -20.22 22.71
CA THR A 433 -14.15 -19.59 22.89
C THR A 433 -15.21 -20.08 21.89
N ALA A 434 -14.81 -20.86 20.87
CA ALA A 434 -15.71 -21.40 19.85
C ALA A 434 -15.38 -22.86 19.49
N CYS A 435 -16.40 -23.68 19.20
CA CYS A 435 -16.23 -25.03 18.68
C CYS A 435 -16.01 -24.99 17.16
N THR A 436 -14.77 -25.10 16.70
CA THR A 436 -14.40 -25.03 15.28
C THR A 436 -13.01 -25.62 15.05
N PHE A 437 -12.39 -25.36 13.91
CA PHE A 437 -10.98 -25.63 13.66
C PHE A 437 -10.13 -24.38 13.93
N CYS A 438 -9.07 -24.52 14.71
CA CYS A 438 -7.98 -23.55 14.77
C CYS A 438 -7.15 -23.71 13.49
N THR A 439 -7.16 -22.67 12.65
CA THR A 439 -6.48 -22.65 11.34
C THR A 439 -5.20 -21.83 11.36
N ALA A 440 -5.05 -20.90 12.31
CA ALA A 440 -3.85 -20.11 12.52
C ALA A 440 -3.69 -19.69 13.98
N ILE A 441 -2.47 -19.27 14.33
CA ILE A 441 -2.21 -18.44 15.51
C ILE A 441 -1.96 -17.02 15.02
N VAL A 442 -2.55 -16.03 15.67
CA VAL A 442 -2.31 -14.61 15.37
C VAL A 442 -1.49 -13.96 16.47
N GLY A 443 -0.48 -13.20 16.08
CA GLY A 443 0.32 -12.33 16.92
C GLY A 443 -0.05 -10.87 16.75
N TYR A 444 -0.17 -10.15 17.87
CA TYR A 444 -0.34 -8.70 17.91
C TYR A 444 0.39 -8.14 19.15
N PHE A 445 0.41 -6.81 19.29
CA PHE A 445 1.09 -6.17 20.40
C PHE A 445 0.33 -4.96 20.95
N ASP A 446 0.65 -4.63 22.19
CA ASP A 446 0.13 -3.46 22.91
C ASP A 446 1.30 -2.57 23.32
N ILE A 447 1.10 -1.25 23.24
CA ILE A 447 2.09 -0.23 23.56
C ILE A 447 1.56 0.64 24.70
N PHE A 448 2.41 0.91 25.68
CA PHE A 448 2.08 1.71 26.87
C PHE A 448 3.03 2.89 27.03
N PHE A 449 2.49 3.98 27.56
CA PHE A 449 3.17 5.19 27.99
C PHE A 449 2.75 5.47 29.45
N ASP A 450 3.41 4.80 30.40
CA ASP A 450 2.96 4.70 31.79
C ASP A 450 3.90 5.40 32.79
N LYS A 451 5.22 5.16 32.70
CA LYS A 451 6.20 5.67 33.67
C LYS A 451 6.14 7.19 33.76
N ASN A 452 6.17 7.73 34.98
CA ASN A 452 6.14 9.18 35.28
C ASN A 452 5.03 9.99 34.58
N CYS A 453 3.96 9.36 34.09
CA CYS A 453 2.85 10.04 33.44
C CYS A 453 1.68 10.24 34.41
N GLY A 454 1.13 11.45 34.46
CA GLY A 454 -0.15 11.72 35.13
C GLY A 454 -1.33 11.15 34.35
N ASN A 455 -1.22 11.15 33.01
CA ASN A 455 -2.20 10.59 32.09
C ASN A 455 -1.57 9.44 31.31
N LYS A 456 -2.00 8.21 31.62
CA LYS A 456 -1.53 7.00 30.94
C LYS A 456 -2.15 6.89 29.57
N VAL A 457 -1.33 6.62 28.56
CA VAL A 457 -1.77 6.38 27.19
C VAL A 457 -1.34 4.99 26.77
N MET A 458 -2.20 4.31 26.01
CA MET A 458 -1.89 3.02 25.41
C MET A 458 -2.60 2.90 24.07
N PHE A 459 -2.06 2.06 23.19
CA PHE A 459 -2.77 1.57 22.01
C PHE A 459 -2.50 0.09 21.81
N SER A 460 -3.40 -0.58 21.08
CA SER A 460 -3.32 -2.01 20.78
C SER A 460 -3.45 -2.23 19.29
N THR A 461 -2.71 -3.23 18.77
CA THR A 461 -2.86 -3.74 17.40
C THR A 461 -3.73 -4.99 17.34
N ALA A 462 -4.48 -5.32 18.40
CA ALA A 462 -5.36 -6.48 18.43
C ALA A 462 -6.42 -6.45 17.30
N PRO A 463 -6.84 -7.62 16.78
CA PRO A 463 -7.90 -7.72 15.76
C PRO A 463 -9.20 -6.98 16.09
N GLY A 464 -9.56 -6.87 17.37
CA GLY A 464 -10.77 -6.19 17.84
C GLY A 464 -10.64 -4.66 18.01
N CYS A 465 -9.45 -4.10 17.79
CA CYS A 465 -9.19 -2.68 17.94
C CYS A 465 -9.25 -1.93 16.59
N THR A 466 -9.18 -0.61 16.63
CA THR A 466 -9.08 0.21 15.42
C THR A 466 -7.82 -0.17 14.64
N LYS A 467 -7.96 -0.36 13.33
CA LYS A 467 -6.88 -0.74 12.43
C LYS A 467 -5.68 0.20 12.55
N THR A 468 -4.50 -0.38 12.73
CA THR A 468 -3.19 0.26 12.59
C THR A 468 -2.51 -0.23 11.31
N HIS A 469 -1.44 0.44 10.87
CA HIS A 469 -0.65 0.01 9.71
C HIS A 469 0.09 -1.32 9.95
N TRP A 470 0.42 -1.64 11.21
CA TRP A 470 1.00 -2.94 11.59
C TRP A 470 0.07 -4.11 11.38
N LYS A 471 -1.25 -3.87 11.40
CA LYS A 471 -2.27 -4.92 11.32
C LYS A 471 -1.96 -6.02 12.37
N GLN A 472 -2.00 -7.29 11.98
CA GLN A 472 -1.57 -8.42 12.80
C GLN A 472 -0.73 -9.39 11.99
N THR A 473 0.06 -10.21 12.67
CA THR A 473 0.89 -11.25 12.06
C THR A 473 0.23 -12.62 12.22
N VAL A 474 -0.06 -13.29 11.10
CA VAL A 474 -0.80 -14.56 11.04
C VAL A 474 0.16 -15.70 10.73
N PHE A 475 0.14 -16.69 11.61
CA PHE A 475 0.89 -17.94 11.49
C PHE A 475 -0.08 -19.06 11.09
N LEU A 476 -0.27 -19.26 9.78
CA LEU A 476 -1.15 -20.31 9.25
C LEU A 476 -0.62 -21.69 9.66
N LEU A 477 -1.49 -22.55 10.18
CA LEU A 477 -1.13 -23.93 10.51
C LEU A 477 -1.19 -24.78 9.25
N GLU A 478 -0.19 -25.64 9.02
CA GLU A 478 -0.21 -26.60 7.91
C GLU A 478 -1.48 -27.45 7.91
N SER A 479 -1.89 -27.90 9.10
CA SER A 479 -3.08 -28.72 9.32
C SER A 479 -3.92 -28.10 10.43
N PRO A 480 -5.19 -27.74 10.17
CA PRO A 480 -6.08 -27.22 11.20
C PRO A 480 -6.23 -28.18 12.39
N ILE A 481 -6.47 -27.62 13.57
CA ILE A 481 -6.62 -28.37 14.83
C ILE A 481 -8.08 -28.26 15.27
N PRO A 482 -8.83 -29.37 15.41
CA PRO A 482 -10.19 -29.31 15.94
C PRO A 482 -10.16 -28.92 17.41
N VAL A 483 -10.93 -27.89 17.78
CA VAL A 483 -10.97 -27.35 19.14
C VAL A 483 -12.41 -27.18 19.62
N LYS A 484 -12.62 -27.24 20.94
CA LYS A 484 -13.93 -27.05 21.58
C LYS A 484 -13.92 -25.85 22.52
N THR A 485 -15.08 -25.19 22.63
CA THR A 485 -15.27 -24.10 23.60
C THR A 485 -14.93 -24.56 25.02
N GLY A 486 -14.11 -23.79 25.72
CA GLY A 486 -13.61 -24.09 27.07
C GLY A 486 -12.37 -24.99 27.12
N GLU A 487 -11.92 -25.51 25.98
CA GLU A 487 -10.64 -26.21 25.86
C GLU A 487 -9.48 -25.24 26.03
N GLU A 488 -8.39 -25.69 26.62
CA GLU A 488 -7.11 -24.98 26.61
C GLU A 488 -6.20 -25.59 25.55
N LEU A 489 -5.73 -24.76 24.63
CA LEU A 489 -4.76 -25.14 23.61
C LEU A 489 -3.36 -24.69 24.07
N PRO A 490 -2.55 -25.60 24.66
CA PRO A 490 -1.20 -25.29 25.07
C PRO A 490 -0.26 -25.22 23.87
N GLY A 491 0.75 -24.37 23.98
CA GLY A 491 1.83 -24.30 23.02
C GLY A 491 3.07 -23.62 23.56
N GLN A 492 4.11 -23.61 22.74
CA GLN A 492 5.36 -22.91 23.01
C GLN A 492 5.74 -22.12 21.76
N ILE A 493 6.18 -20.88 21.94
CA ILE A 493 6.74 -20.03 20.90
C ILE A 493 8.21 -19.80 21.15
N THR A 494 9.03 -19.83 20.09
CA THR A 494 10.43 -19.39 20.10
C THR A 494 10.62 -18.33 19.04
N VAL A 495 11.13 -17.16 19.43
CA VAL A 495 11.39 -16.02 18.55
C VAL A 495 12.89 -15.76 18.55
N HIS A 496 13.50 -15.70 17.37
CA HIS A 496 14.91 -15.37 17.21
C HIS A 496 15.15 -14.58 15.93
N LYS A 497 16.23 -13.81 15.90
CA LYS A 497 16.67 -13.11 14.69
C LYS A 497 17.26 -14.09 13.70
N ASN A 498 17.05 -13.84 12.42
CA ASN A 498 17.74 -14.61 11.39
C ASN A 498 19.22 -14.20 11.37
N ARG A 499 20.13 -15.17 11.50
CA ARG A 499 21.59 -14.90 11.51
C ARG A 499 22.14 -14.41 10.18
N LYS A 500 21.44 -14.70 9.08
CA LYS A 500 21.82 -14.23 7.74
C LYS A 500 21.26 -12.84 7.45
N ASP A 501 20.14 -12.52 8.07
CA ASP A 501 19.44 -11.25 7.92
C ASP A 501 18.89 -10.83 9.29
N PRO A 502 19.65 -10.04 10.07
CA PRO A 502 19.24 -9.64 11.42
C PRO A 502 17.99 -8.76 11.47
N ARG A 503 17.49 -8.23 10.34
CA ARG A 503 16.23 -7.49 10.24
C ARG A 503 15.03 -8.45 10.20
N ALA A 504 15.23 -9.68 9.71
CA ALA A 504 14.22 -10.71 9.66
C ALA A 504 14.09 -11.51 10.97
N LEU A 505 12.89 -12.05 11.21
CA LEU A 505 12.59 -12.91 12.35
C LEU A 505 12.28 -14.34 11.92
N LEU A 506 12.73 -15.29 12.73
CA LEU A 506 12.32 -16.68 12.68
C LEU A 506 11.49 -17.01 13.92
N ILE A 507 10.23 -17.39 13.68
CA ILE A 507 9.25 -17.70 14.71
C ILE A 507 8.95 -19.19 14.64
N THR A 508 9.16 -19.93 15.72
CA THR A 508 8.79 -21.34 15.80
C THR A 508 7.66 -21.54 16.79
N LEU A 509 6.55 -22.11 16.32
CA LEU A 509 5.42 -22.49 17.15
C LEU A 509 5.38 -24.01 17.31
N ASP A 510 5.26 -24.48 18.54
CA ASP A 510 4.87 -25.86 18.87
C ASP A 510 3.47 -25.81 19.48
N VAL A 511 2.47 -26.27 18.73
CA VAL A 511 1.07 -26.27 19.17
C VAL A 511 0.49 -27.67 18.99
N ALA A 512 -0.06 -28.22 20.07
CA ALA A 512 -0.59 -29.59 20.09
C ALA A 512 0.42 -30.65 19.58
N GLY A 513 1.72 -30.47 19.86
CA GLY A 513 2.79 -31.39 19.44
C GLY A 513 3.18 -31.27 17.96
N ARG A 514 2.72 -30.21 17.27
CA ARG A 514 3.09 -29.88 15.89
C ARG A 514 4.00 -28.67 15.91
N LYS A 515 5.24 -28.86 15.49
CA LYS A 515 6.25 -27.82 15.41
C LYS A 515 6.33 -27.25 14.00
N GLN A 516 6.12 -25.96 13.85
CA GLN A 516 6.20 -25.23 12.58
C GLN A 516 7.05 -23.98 12.76
N THR A 517 7.89 -23.68 11.76
CA THR A 517 8.74 -22.48 11.74
C THR A 517 8.27 -21.55 10.64
N TYR A 518 8.19 -20.27 10.97
CA TYR A 518 7.78 -19.19 10.13
C TYR A 518 8.92 -18.19 9.99
N SER A 519 9.00 -17.58 8.81
CA SER A 519 9.87 -16.45 8.53
C SER A 519 9.02 -15.21 8.35
N LEU A 520 9.44 -14.12 8.97
CA LEU A 520 8.93 -12.78 8.75
C LEU A 520 10.09 -11.97 8.20
N GLN A 521 10.01 -11.62 6.91
CA GLN A 521 11.06 -10.97 6.11
C GLN A 521 10.55 -9.69 5.48
#